data_AF-A0ABD3B121-F1
#
_entry.id   AF-A0ABD3B121-F1
#
_cell.length_a   1.000
_cell.length_b   1.000
_cell.length_c   1.000
_cell.angle_alpha   90.00
_cell.angle_beta   90.00
_cell.angle_gamma   90.00
#
_symmetry.space_group_name_H-M   'P 1'
#
loop_
_entity.id
_entity.type
_entity.pdbx_description
1 polymer ?
#
loop_
_entity_poly.entity_id
_entity_poly.type
_entity_poly.pdbx_seq_one_letter_code
_entity_poly.pdbx_strand_id
1 'polypeptide(L)'
;MLDGVPTYDIFMKQNFKMRAALMWTINDCLAYDMLLRWSIARNLACSICMEQTKTFRLKFGGKNSWFDCHRQFLSEDHVFRRNIDAVYKNRVEKSIPPCRLSGEKL
;
A
#
# COMPACT_ATOMS: atom_id res chain seq x y z
N MET A 1 31.40 -12.93 -0.43
CA MET A 1 30.09 -13.57 -0.73
C MET A 1 29.93 -14.01 -2.19
N LEU A 2 30.98 -13.92 -3.04
CA LEU A 2 30.90 -14.37 -4.43
C LEU A 2 31.21 -15.86 -4.61
N ASP A 3 31.85 -16.47 -3.63
CA ASP A 3 32.34 -17.84 -3.75
C ASP A 3 31.32 -18.93 -3.43
N GLY A 4 30.09 -18.62 -2.99
CA GLY A 4 29.10 -19.65 -2.67
C GLY A 4 29.51 -20.58 -1.53
N VAL A 5 28.63 -21.52 -1.18
CA VAL A 5 28.81 -22.46 -0.06
C VAL A 5 28.76 -23.90 -0.59
N PRO A 6 29.66 -24.81 -0.19
CA PRO A 6 29.54 -26.22 -0.51
C PRO A 6 28.24 -26.79 0.04
N THR A 7 27.42 -27.41 -0.80
CA THR A 7 26.14 -28.02 -0.40
C THR A 7 25.98 -29.37 -1.08
N TYR A 8 25.48 -30.35 -0.32
CA TYR A 8 25.24 -31.70 -0.82
C TYR A 8 23.84 -31.81 -1.44
N ASP A 9 23.76 -32.26 -2.69
CA ASP A 9 22.52 -32.60 -3.37
C ASP A 9 22.17 -34.07 -3.14
N ILE A 10 21.05 -34.33 -2.47
CA ILE A 10 20.58 -35.69 -2.17
C ILE A 10 20.09 -36.45 -3.41
N PHE A 11 19.58 -35.74 -4.42
CA PHE A 11 19.05 -36.35 -5.63
C PHE A 11 20.19 -36.86 -6.52
N MET A 12 21.20 -36.00 -6.76
CA MET A 12 22.39 -36.37 -7.55
C MET A 12 23.51 -37.01 -6.73
N LYS A 13 23.37 -37.09 -5.39
CA LYS A 13 24.37 -37.65 -4.46
C LYS A 13 25.76 -37.04 -4.62
N GLN A 14 25.85 -35.74 -4.83
CA GLN A 14 27.12 -35.03 -5.06
C GLN A 14 27.13 -33.65 -4.40
N ASN A 15 28.33 -33.10 -4.19
CA ASN A 15 28.50 -31.74 -3.69
C ASN A 15 28.55 -30.73 -4.84
N PHE A 16 27.90 -29.58 -4.66
CA PHE A 16 27.99 -28.44 -5.57
C PHE A 16 28.18 -27.14 -4.79
N LYS A 17 28.59 -26.08 -5.49
CA LYS A 17 28.80 -24.75 -4.91
C LYS A 17 27.50 -23.94 -5.01
N MET A 18 26.72 -23.88 -3.94
CA MET A 18 25.46 -23.14 -3.90
C MET A 18 25.73 -21.64 -3.84
N ARG A 19 25.10 -20.87 -4.74
CA ARG A 19 25.09 -19.41 -4.71
C ARG A 19 23.64 -18.95 -4.62
N ALA A 20 23.35 -18.06 -3.68
CA ALA A 20 22.04 -17.43 -3.55
C ALA A 20 22.15 -15.94 -3.89
N ALA A 21 21.15 -15.42 -4.60
CA ALA A 21 21.00 -14.01 -4.86
C ALA A 21 19.59 -13.59 -4.40
N LEU A 22 19.49 -12.43 -3.76
CA LEU A 22 18.20 -11.83 -3.43
C LEU A 22 17.68 -11.11 -4.68
N MET A 23 16.58 -11.59 -5.26
CA MET A 23 15.97 -10.94 -6.43
C MET A 23 15.10 -9.75 -6.04
N TRP A 24 14.16 -9.97 -5.12
CA TRP A 24 13.28 -8.93 -4.56
C TRP A 24 12.76 -9.37 -3.19
N THR A 25 12.41 -8.40 -2.34
CA THR A 25 11.65 -8.65 -1.11
C THR A 25 10.17 -8.42 -1.38
N ILE A 26 9.33 -9.39 -1.00
CA ILE A 26 7.87 -9.20 -0.99
C ILE A 26 7.54 -8.56 0.35
N ASN A 27 7.40 -7.24 0.38
CA ASN A 27 7.00 -6.51 1.57
C ASN A 27 5.49 -6.33 1.56
N ASP A 28 4.82 -6.72 2.64
CA ASP A 28 3.43 -6.34 2.87
C ASP A 28 3.36 -4.86 3.31
N CYS A 29 2.15 -4.30 3.37
CA CYS A 29 1.97 -2.89 3.74
C CYS A 29 2.61 -2.54 5.10
N LEU A 30 2.70 -3.50 6.03
CA LEU A 30 3.31 -3.31 7.34
C LEU A 30 4.84 -3.26 7.26
N ALA A 31 5.46 -4.14 6.48
CA ALA A 31 6.89 -4.10 6.22
C ALA A 31 7.30 -2.81 5.48
N TYR A 32 6.46 -2.33 4.55
CA TYR A 32 6.67 -1.06 3.86
C TYR A 32 6.55 0.15 4.82
N ASP A 33 5.59 0.11 5.74
CA ASP A 33 5.40 1.13 6.79
C ASP A 33 6.64 1.26 7.69
N MET A 34 7.24 0.12 8.07
CA MET A 34 8.47 0.06 8.85
C MET A 34 9.71 0.53 8.06
N LEU A 35 9.83 0.15 6.79
CA LEU A 35 11.01 0.48 5.97
C LEU A 35 11.05 1.95 5.56
N LEU A 36 9.90 2.61 5.38
CA LEU A 36 9.82 4.00 4.94
C LEU A 36 9.62 5.02 6.07
N ARG A 37 9.74 4.62 7.34
CA ARG A 37 9.38 5.47 8.50
C ARG A 37 7.97 6.09 8.33
N TRP A 38 7.06 5.33 7.71
CA TRP A 38 5.71 5.79 7.40
C TRP A 38 4.78 5.66 8.63
N SER A 39 5.19 4.86 9.62
CA SER A 39 4.59 4.81 10.96
C SER A 39 4.85 6.15 11.66
N ILE A 40 3.87 7.05 11.84
CA ILE A 40 3.01 7.11 13.04
C ILE A 40 1.74 7.93 12.76
N ALA A 41 1.65 8.63 11.62
CA ALA A 41 0.45 9.38 11.30
C ALA A 41 -0.62 8.42 10.80
N ARG A 42 -1.55 8.02 11.69
CA ARG A 42 -2.81 7.32 11.38
C ARG A 42 -3.65 7.99 10.28
N ASN A 43 -3.20 9.08 9.65
CA ASN A 43 -3.81 9.76 8.53
C ASN A 43 -3.23 9.31 7.18
N LEU A 44 -2.05 8.68 7.13
CA LEU A 44 -1.29 8.40 5.89
C LEU A 44 -1.37 6.94 5.41
N ALA A 45 -2.35 6.15 5.86
CA ALA A 45 -2.37 4.69 5.62
C ALA A 45 -2.55 4.25 4.14
N CYS A 46 -2.83 5.18 3.22
CA CYS A 46 -2.96 4.84 1.81
C CYS A 46 -1.66 5.16 1.08
N SER A 47 -0.93 4.12 0.66
CA SER A 47 0.32 4.25 -0.10
C SER A 47 0.18 5.01 -1.43
N ILE A 48 -1.03 5.04 -1.99
CA ILE A 48 -1.35 5.76 -3.22
C ILE A 48 -1.63 7.23 -2.95
N CYS A 49 -2.37 7.53 -1.88
CA CYS A 49 -2.75 8.91 -1.57
C CYS A 49 -1.67 9.64 -0.77
N MET A 50 -0.81 8.91 -0.04
CA MET A 50 0.24 9.47 0.82
C MET A 50 -0.32 10.59 1.70
N GLU A 51 0.21 11.81 1.58
CA GLU A 51 -0.22 13.01 2.29
C GLU A 51 -1.53 13.62 1.74
N GLN A 52 -1.89 13.29 0.50
CA GLN A 52 -3.11 13.73 -0.17
C GLN A 52 -4.32 12.87 0.24
N THR A 53 -4.44 12.54 1.52
CA THR A 53 -5.61 11.79 2.00
C THR A 53 -6.78 12.72 2.32
N LYS A 54 -7.99 12.26 2.02
CA LYS A 54 -9.23 12.87 2.51
C LYS A 54 -9.72 12.22 3.80
N THR A 55 -8.81 11.76 4.65
CA THR A 55 -9.14 11.08 5.92
C THR A 55 -10.10 11.90 6.76
N PHE A 56 -10.87 11.21 7.58
CA PHE A 56 -11.74 11.83 8.58
C PHE A 56 -11.78 10.98 9.83
N ARG A 57 -11.99 11.61 10.97
CA ARG A 57 -12.11 10.93 12.26
C ARG A 57 -13.58 10.61 12.52
N LEU A 58 -13.88 9.35 12.82
CA LEU A 58 -15.23 8.93 13.22
C LEU A 58 -15.60 9.56 14.55
N LYS A 59 -16.70 10.32 14.58
CA LYS A 59 -17.17 11.06 15.76
C LYS A 59 -17.28 10.18 17.01
N PHE A 60 -17.89 9.00 16.88
CA PHE A 60 -18.16 8.10 18.01
C PHE A 60 -17.05 7.06 18.24
N GLY A 61 -16.32 6.68 17.19
CA GLY A 61 -15.25 5.68 17.29
C GLY A 61 -13.88 6.27 17.61
N GLY A 62 -13.69 7.58 17.43
CA GLY A 62 -12.41 8.27 17.65
C GLY A 62 -11.27 7.82 16.73
N LYS A 63 -11.54 6.92 15.77
CA LYS A 63 -10.58 6.35 14.82
C LYS A 63 -10.65 7.09 13.49
N ASN A 64 -9.52 7.16 12.80
CA ASN A 64 -9.49 7.64 11.42
C ASN A 64 -10.11 6.61 10.50
N SER A 65 -10.83 7.09 9.49
CA SER A 65 -11.46 6.29 8.46
C SER A 65 -11.12 6.85 7.08
N TRP A 66 -10.96 5.91 6.14
CA TRP A 66 -10.77 6.17 4.71
C TRP A 66 -11.97 5.72 3.88
N PHE A 67 -13.07 5.32 4.53
CA PHE A 67 -14.23 4.71 3.87
C PHE A 67 -14.72 5.54 2.68
N ASP A 68 -14.82 6.86 2.78
CA ASP A 68 -15.29 7.68 1.64
C ASP A 68 -14.20 8.07 0.64
N CYS A 69 -12.92 7.85 0.96
CA CYS A 69 -11.80 8.38 0.19
C CYS A 69 -11.62 7.66 -1.15
N HIS A 70 -11.97 6.36 -1.23
CA HIS A 70 -11.74 5.56 -2.43
C HIS A 70 -12.64 5.97 -3.62
N ARG A 71 -13.71 6.72 -3.37
CA ARG A 71 -14.66 7.18 -4.40
C ARG A 71 -14.00 8.04 -5.49
N GLN A 72 -12.91 8.72 -5.16
CA GLN A 72 -12.11 9.49 -6.12
C GLN A 72 -11.44 8.63 -7.19
N PHE A 73 -11.31 7.31 -6.98
CA PHE A 73 -10.73 6.39 -7.97
C PHE A 73 -11.77 5.81 -8.93
N LEU A 74 -13.07 6.02 -8.69
CA LEU A 74 -14.14 5.63 -9.60
C LEU A 74 -14.21 6.61 -10.78
N SER A 75 -14.77 6.20 -11.91
CA SER A 75 -15.06 7.07 -13.05
C SER A 75 -15.93 8.27 -12.64
N GLU A 76 -15.80 9.40 -13.34
CA GLU A 76 -16.49 10.64 -12.96
C GLU A 76 -18.02 10.51 -12.94
N ASP A 77 -18.59 9.71 -13.85
CA ASP A 77 -20.02 9.44 -13.94
C ASP A 77 -20.51 8.29 -13.05
N HIS A 78 -19.64 7.72 -12.22
CA HIS A 78 -20.00 6.58 -11.39
C HIS A 78 -21.05 6.97 -10.34
N VAL A 79 -22.14 6.21 -10.22
CA VAL A 79 -23.27 6.48 -9.30
C VAL A 79 -22.84 6.70 -7.85
N PHE A 80 -21.86 5.91 -7.37
CA PHE A 80 -21.30 6.07 -6.03
C PHE A 80 -20.56 7.40 -5.81
N ARG A 81 -20.14 8.15 -6.82
CA ARG A 81 -19.65 9.53 -6.64
C ARG A 81 -20.77 10.52 -6.30
N ARG A 82 -22.02 10.21 -6.66
CA ARG A 82 -23.19 11.06 -6.41
C ARG A 82 -24.02 10.60 -5.21
N ASN A 83 -23.82 9.37 -4.74
CA ASN A 83 -24.47 8.84 -3.55
C ASN A 83 -24.04 9.64 -2.30
N ILE A 84 -25.00 10.28 -1.65
CA ILE A 84 -24.81 11.04 -0.39
C ILE A 84 -25.41 10.32 0.81
N ASP A 85 -26.38 9.42 0.62
CA ASP A 85 -27.14 8.81 1.70
C ASP A 85 -26.44 7.58 2.32
N ALA A 86 -25.63 6.87 1.53
CA ALA A 86 -24.94 5.65 1.95
C ALA A 86 -23.47 5.89 2.36
N VAL A 87 -23.04 7.14 2.51
CA VAL A 87 -21.65 7.53 2.77
C VAL A 87 -21.53 8.41 4.01
N TYR A 88 -20.36 8.46 4.62
CA TYR A 88 -20.19 9.15 5.91
C TYR A 88 -20.20 10.69 5.80
N LYS A 89 -19.64 11.23 4.70
CA LYS A 89 -19.46 12.68 4.50
C LYS A 89 -20.64 13.38 3.83
N ASN A 90 -21.75 12.68 3.56
CA ASN A 90 -22.97 13.22 2.95
C ASN A 90 -22.72 14.22 1.79
N ARG A 91 -21.76 13.88 0.92
CA ARG A 91 -21.31 14.77 -0.15
C ARG A 91 -21.05 14.04 -1.45
N VAL A 92 -21.28 14.75 -2.55
CA VAL A 92 -20.87 14.33 -3.89
C VAL A 92 -19.35 14.42 -4.00
N GLU A 93 -18.71 13.36 -4.46
CA GLU A 93 -17.27 13.33 -4.70
C GLU A 93 -16.96 13.77 -6.14
N LYS A 94 -16.31 14.93 -6.27
CA LYS A 94 -15.96 15.55 -7.56
C LYS A 94 -14.45 15.59 -7.82
N SER A 95 -13.62 15.12 -6.88
CA SER A 95 -12.18 15.18 -7.10
C SER A 95 -11.69 14.16 -8.12
N ILE A 96 -10.55 14.50 -8.69
CA ILE A 96 -9.72 13.61 -9.48
C ILE A 96 -8.94 12.71 -8.51
N PRO A 97 -8.64 11.44 -8.86
CA PRO A 97 -7.79 10.60 -8.05
C PRO A 97 -6.39 11.22 -7.90
N PRO A 98 -5.75 11.09 -6.73
CA PRO A 98 -4.38 11.56 -6.53
C PRO A 98 -3.43 10.87 -7.51
N CYS A 99 -2.39 11.59 -7.91
CA CYS A 99 -1.40 11.08 -8.84
C CYS A 99 -0.73 9.85 -8.23
N ARG A 100 -0.74 8.72 -8.94
CA ARG A 100 -0.04 7.52 -8.50
C ARG A 100 1.46 7.78 -8.65
N LEU A 101 2.19 7.79 -7.54
CA LEU A 101 3.63 7.84 -7.59
C LEU A 101 4.15 6.50 -8.13
N SER A 102 4.97 6.56 -9.17
CA SER A 102 5.80 5.44 -9.61
C SER A 102 6.82 5.14 -8.51
N GLY A 103 7.21 3.87 -8.33
CA GLY A 103 8.24 3.45 -7.37
C GLY A 103 9.59 4.16 -7.55
N GLU A 104 9.82 4.82 -8.68
CA GLU A 104 11.01 5.65 -8.96
C GLU A 104 10.96 7.05 -8.29
N LYS A 105 9.79 7.48 -7.81
CA LYS A 105 9.56 8.80 -7.20
C LYS A 105 9.19 8.73 -5.70
N LEU A 106 9.34 7.55 -5.11
CA LEU A 106 9.29 7.30 -3.66
C LEU A 106 10.72 7.33 -3.12
#